data_AF-A0AAE3UBU8-F1
#
_entry.id   AF-A0AAE3UBU8-F1
#
_cell.length_a   1.000
_cell.length_b   1.000
_cell.length_c   1.000
_cell.angle_alpha   90.00
_cell.angle_beta   90.00
_cell.angle_gamma   90.00
#
_symmetry.space_group_name_H-M   'P 1'
#
loop_
_entity.id
_entity.type
_entity.pdbx_description
1 polymer ?
#
loop_
_entity_poly.entity_id
_entity_poly.type
_entity_poly.pdbx_seq_one_letter_code
_entity_poly.pdbx_strand_id
1 'polypeptide(L)'
;MKYNLHARYLQGETVEVWNEIIALKEKIFTPPFREVVLQVVNTMVDRIVYNLELIYTELLIKGYVFDKMGENGYEDCYVKPVFFQKTTIDKTALVVDLLTKLEPFGVPPLILIELYKKVNIVDLRGYFPNLRSYFPLDPLYIEPIEVLIEFVNHYDTNYNDIKDTNYILISPDALIKDNISGGTGYGITISDNMVADGDLIDYGKDITFVEYLRQVFRWGGFPNLEYIAKPKKEPSKQTYYWGGKPLEDPNKWDVSKEIIDYQIIDIAVEIASKTLPI
;
A
#
# COMPACT_ATOMS: atom_id res chain seq x y z
N MET A 1 -32.40 8.98 -9.73
CA MET A 1 -31.82 8.48 -8.47
C MET A 1 -30.49 7.72 -8.63
N LYS A 2 -29.90 7.62 -9.84
CA LYS A 2 -28.68 6.81 -10.13
C LYS A 2 -27.35 7.57 -10.14
N TYR A 3 -27.33 8.86 -9.76
CA TYR A 3 -26.16 9.75 -9.91
C TYR A 3 -25.63 10.33 -8.60
N ASN A 4 -25.96 9.73 -7.45
CA ASN A 4 -25.52 10.25 -6.15
C ASN A 4 -24.37 9.41 -5.56
N LEU A 5 -23.37 9.06 -6.38
CA LEU A 5 -22.24 8.24 -5.95
C LEU A 5 -21.49 8.91 -4.79
N HIS A 6 -21.24 10.22 -4.86
CA HIS A 6 -20.53 10.95 -3.82
C HIS A 6 -21.28 10.99 -2.48
N ALA A 7 -22.58 11.30 -2.45
CA ALA A 7 -23.28 11.31 -1.16
C ALA A 7 -23.45 9.90 -0.57
N ARG A 8 -23.63 8.86 -1.38
CA ARG A 8 -23.63 7.46 -0.90
C ARG A 8 -22.28 7.09 -0.27
N TYR A 9 -21.19 7.49 -0.91
CA TYR A 9 -19.84 7.29 -0.37
C TYR A 9 -19.66 8.01 0.98
N LEU A 10 -20.17 9.24 1.10
CA LEU A 10 -20.16 9.99 2.37
C LEU A 10 -21.02 9.33 3.45
N GLN A 11 -22.08 8.61 3.07
CA GLN A 11 -22.95 7.86 3.99
C GLN A 11 -22.39 6.48 4.39
N GLY A 12 -21.24 6.09 3.85
CA GLY A 12 -20.53 4.87 4.25
C GLY A 12 -20.63 3.70 3.27
N GLU A 13 -21.32 3.85 2.13
CA GLU A 13 -21.37 2.84 1.06
C GLU A 13 -20.06 2.83 0.23
N THR A 14 -18.90 2.77 0.89
CA THR A 14 -17.59 3.00 0.23
C THR A 14 -17.22 1.89 -0.75
N VAL A 15 -17.45 0.63 -0.37
CA VAL A 15 -17.15 -0.55 -1.19
C VAL A 15 -18.10 -0.62 -2.39
N GLU A 16 -19.40 -0.48 -2.16
CA GLU A 16 -20.42 -0.54 -3.21
C GLU A 16 -20.23 0.57 -4.24
N VAL A 17 -20.00 1.81 -3.78
CA VAL A 17 -19.73 2.94 -4.68
C VAL A 17 -18.44 2.74 -5.45
N TRP A 18 -17.37 2.24 -4.83
CA TRP A 18 -16.10 2.00 -5.55
C TRP A 18 -16.26 0.92 -6.63
N ASN A 19 -16.97 -0.17 -6.32
CA ASN A 19 -17.26 -1.23 -7.29
C ASN A 19 -18.10 -0.72 -8.47
N GLU A 20 -19.07 0.17 -8.20
CA GLU A 20 -19.83 0.85 -9.25
C GLU A 20 -18.93 1.72 -10.14
N ILE A 21 -17.96 2.45 -9.55
CA ILE A 21 -17.00 3.28 -10.29
C ILE A 21 -16.08 2.41 -11.16
N ILE A 22 -15.54 1.31 -10.64
CA ILE A 22 -14.73 0.37 -11.44
C ILE A 22 -15.54 -0.16 -12.63
N ALA A 23 -16.82 -0.50 -12.41
CA ALA A 23 -17.70 -1.02 -13.47
C ALA A 23 -17.99 -0.01 -14.59
N LEU A 24 -17.79 1.30 -14.36
CA LEU A 24 -17.95 2.32 -15.40
C LEU A 24 -16.83 2.29 -16.43
N LYS A 25 -15.65 1.75 -16.11
CA LYS A 25 -14.47 1.72 -17.00
C LYS A 25 -14.19 3.12 -17.58
N GLU A 26 -13.97 3.24 -18.89
CA GLU A 26 -13.70 4.51 -19.59
C GLU A 26 -14.82 5.57 -19.43
N LYS A 27 -16.05 5.16 -19.06
CA LYS A 27 -17.16 6.12 -18.87
C LYS A 27 -16.89 7.08 -17.71
N ILE A 28 -15.97 6.76 -16.80
CA ILE A 28 -15.58 7.65 -15.70
C ILE A 28 -15.06 9.01 -16.20
N PHE A 29 -14.69 9.18 -17.47
CA PHE A 29 -14.24 10.46 -18.02
C PHE A 29 -15.31 11.25 -18.78
N THR A 30 -16.51 10.69 -18.91
CA THR A 30 -17.60 11.33 -19.65
C THR A 30 -18.61 11.97 -18.71
N PRO A 31 -19.21 13.14 -19.05
CA PRO A 31 -20.32 13.67 -18.27
C PRO A 31 -21.51 12.70 -18.23
N PRO A 32 -22.22 12.57 -17.09
CA PRO A 32 -22.01 13.30 -15.83
C PRO A 32 -21.02 12.62 -14.86
N PHE A 33 -20.40 11.50 -15.24
CA PHE A 33 -19.61 10.68 -14.31
C PHE A 33 -18.28 11.30 -13.90
N ARG A 34 -17.62 12.06 -14.80
CA ARG A 34 -16.30 12.64 -14.53
C ARG A 34 -16.20 13.42 -13.22
N GLU A 35 -17.13 14.34 -12.99
CA GLU A 35 -17.09 15.20 -11.82
C GLU A 35 -17.38 14.42 -10.53
N VAL A 36 -18.40 13.56 -10.55
CA VAL A 36 -18.79 12.80 -9.36
C VAL A 36 -17.78 11.71 -8.99
N VAL A 37 -17.14 11.07 -9.98
CA VAL A 37 -16.06 10.10 -9.73
C VAL A 37 -14.87 10.81 -9.10
N LEU A 38 -14.47 11.97 -9.63
CA LEU A 38 -13.37 12.74 -9.06
C LEU A 38 -13.66 13.22 -7.62
N GLN A 39 -14.91 13.56 -7.30
CA GLN A 39 -15.32 13.86 -5.92
C GLN A 39 -15.15 12.65 -4.99
N VAL A 40 -15.55 11.46 -5.43
CA VAL A 40 -15.36 10.22 -4.67
C VAL A 40 -13.88 9.92 -4.47
N VAL A 41 -13.07 9.95 -5.53
CA VAL A 41 -11.62 9.70 -5.47
C VAL A 41 -10.93 10.69 -4.54
N ASN A 42 -11.22 11.98 -4.66
CA ASN A 42 -10.64 13.00 -3.76
C ASN A 42 -11.01 12.74 -2.30
N THR A 43 -12.28 12.40 -2.03
CA THR A 43 -12.74 12.06 -0.68
C THR A 43 -12.04 10.79 -0.15
N MET A 44 -11.84 9.79 -1.01
CA MET A 44 -11.10 8.58 -0.67
C MET A 44 -9.65 8.88 -0.32
N VAL A 45 -8.95 9.66 -1.14
CA VAL A 45 -7.56 10.08 -0.88
C VAL A 45 -7.47 10.90 0.41
N ASP A 46 -8.42 11.79 0.70
CA ASP A 46 -8.46 12.50 1.98
C ASP A 46 -8.57 11.56 3.18
N ARG A 47 -9.40 10.51 3.08
CA ARG A 47 -9.50 9.48 4.13
C ARG A 47 -8.25 8.62 4.23
N ILE A 48 -7.60 8.27 3.11
CA ILE A 48 -6.31 7.58 3.09
C ILE A 48 -5.28 8.40 3.87
N VAL A 49 -5.13 9.70 3.56
CA VAL A 49 -4.19 10.60 4.24
C VAL A 49 -4.49 10.68 5.74
N TYR A 50 -5.75 10.88 6.11
CA TYR A 50 -6.18 10.89 7.51
C TYR A 50 -5.81 9.58 8.24
N ASN A 51 -6.12 8.43 7.63
CA ASN A 51 -5.83 7.12 8.22
C ASN A 51 -4.33 6.91 8.43
N LEU A 52 -3.51 7.35 7.49
CA LEU A 52 -2.06 7.27 7.58
C LEU A 52 -1.51 8.11 8.75
N GLU A 53 -1.98 9.36 8.90
CA GLU A 53 -1.60 10.23 10.03
C GLU A 53 -2.03 9.64 11.39
N LEU A 54 -3.24 9.09 11.43
CA LEU A 54 -3.79 8.43 12.60
C LEU A 54 -2.96 7.19 12.99
N ILE A 55 -2.71 6.30 12.04
CA ILE A 55 -1.90 5.08 12.26
C ILE A 55 -0.52 5.46 12.76
N TYR A 56 0.16 6.40 12.10
CA TYR A 56 1.47 6.87 12.53
C TYR A 56 1.46 7.36 13.98
N THR A 57 0.49 8.21 14.33
CA THR A 57 0.38 8.80 15.67
C THR A 57 0.11 7.73 16.73
N GLU A 58 -0.81 6.81 16.45
CA GLU A 58 -1.14 5.73 17.37
C GLU A 58 0.04 4.75 17.54
N LEU A 59 0.75 4.40 16.46
CA LEU A 59 1.94 3.56 16.55
C LEU A 59 3.00 4.17 17.47
N LEU A 60 3.26 5.48 17.37
CA LEU A 60 4.17 6.17 18.30
C LEU A 60 3.70 6.08 19.76
N ILE A 61 2.40 6.29 20.01
CA ILE A 61 1.82 6.19 21.36
C ILE A 61 1.99 4.78 21.93
N LYS A 62 1.91 3.75 21.08
CA LYS A 62 2.09 2.34 21.46
C LYS A 62 3.56 1.90 21.52
N GLY A 63 4.50 2.84 21.35
CA GLY A 63 5.93 2.57 21.47
C GLY A 63 6.58 1.94 20.23
N TYR A 64 5.94 2.04 19.07
CA TYR A 64 6.56 1.67 17.79
C TYR A 64 7.70 2.64 17.46
N VAL A 65 8.82 2.09 17.00
CA VAL A 65 9.99 2.83 16.54
C VAL A 65 10.06 2.71 15.04
N PHE A 66 9.81 3.81 14.34
CA PHE A 66 9.96 3.87 12.88
C PHE A 66 11.43 3.79 12.48
N ASP A 67 11.69 3.11 11.38
CA ASP A 67 13.03 3.07 10.80
C ASP A 67 13.47 4.48 10.38
N LYS A 68 14.74 4.78 10.63
CA LYS A 68 15.33 6.04 10.15
C LYS A 68 15.77 5.83 8.72
N MET A 69 15.18 6.56 7.78
CA MET A 69 15.77 6.66 6.45
C MET A 69 17.18 7.27 6.56
N GLY A 70 18.16 6.64 5.91
CA GLY A 70 19.51 7.17 5.76
C GLY A 70 20.67 6.40 6.42
N GLU A 71 20.42 5.42 7.30
CA GLU A 71 21.52 4.56 7.81
C GLU A 71 21.97 3.48 6.79
N ASN A 72 21.22 3.30 5.69
CA ASN A 72 21.53 2.38 4.58
C ASN A 72 22.14 3.08 3.33
N GLY A 73 22.79 4.24 3.47
CA GLY A 73 23.62 4.83 2.40
C GLY A 73 23.00 5.96 1.58
N TYR A 74 21.83 6.47 1.97
CA TYR A 74 21.37 7.79 1.54
C TYR A 74 21.57 8.75 2.70
N GLU A 75 22.80 9.26 2.84
CA GLU A 75 23.18 10.26 3.85
C GLU A 75 22.48 11.61 3.55
N ASP A 76 21.18 11.73 3.85
CA ASP A 76 20.47 12.99 4.17
C ASP A 76 18.95 12.81 4.30
N CYS A 77 18.49 11.98 5.26
CA CYS A 77 17.06 11.93 5.58
C CYS A 77 16.76 11.64 7.07
N TYR A 78 17.23 12.51 7.96
CA TYR A 78 16.54 12.72 9.24
C TYR A 78 15.14 13.26 8.96
N VAL A 79 14.15 12.39 8.77
CA VAL A 79 12.78 12.86 8.56
C VAL A 79 11.79 11.96 9.28
N LYS A 80 10.88 12.59 10.04
CA LYS A 80 9.57 12.01 10.37
C LYS A 80 9.03 11.29 9.13
N PRO A 81 8.33 10.14 9.22
CA PRO A 81 7.59 9.58 8.10
C PRO A 81 6.87 10.71 7.39
N VAL A 82 7.25 10.92 6.14
CA VAL A 82 7.02 12.15 5.39
C VAL A 82 5.58 12.18 4.91
N PHE A 83 4.62 12.26 5.84
CA PHE A 83 3.24 12.52 5.45
C PHE A 83 3.09 13.94 4.91
N PHE A 84 3.93 14.88 5.33
CA PHE A 84 4.02 16.23 4.78
C PHE A 84 5.43 16.78 4.95
N GLN A 85 6.37 16.38 4.09
CA GLN A 85 7.41 17.36 3.81
C GLN A 85 6.68 18.47 3.07
N LYS A 86 6.76 19.69 3.61
CA LYS A 86 6.52 20.90 2.84
C LYS A 86 7.68 21.01 1.86
N THR A 87 7.70 20.11 0.87
CA THR A 87 8.64 20.16 -0.22
C THR A 87 8.31 21.44 -0.98
N THR A 88 9.31 22.24 -1.32
CA THR A 88 9.18 23.25 -2.38
C THR A 88 8.94 22.60 -3.75
N ILE A 89 9.03 21.27 -3.80
CA ILE A 89 8.80 20.46 -4.98
C ILE A 89 7.32 20.55 -5.37
N ASP A 90 7.11 20.97 -6.61
CA ASP A 90 5.81 21.01 -7.25
C ASP A 90 5.37 19.57 -7.58
N LYS A 91 4.55 18.98 -6.70
CA LYS A 91 3.99 17.64 -6.89
C LYS A 91 3.20 17.52 -8.19
N THR A 92 2.60 18.62 -8.66
CA THR A 92 1.90 18.63 -9.94
C THR A 92 2.88 18.41 -11.09
N ALA A 93 4.04 19.07 -11.03
CA ALA A 93 5.11 18.87 -12.01
C ALA A 93 5.66 17.44 -11.98
N LEU A 94 5.85 16.85 -10.79
CA LEU A 94 6.30 15.45 -10.67
C LEU A 94 5.27 14.46 -11.23
N VAL A 95 3.98 14.65 -10.96
CA VAL A 95 2.92 13.83 -11.55
C VAL A 95 2.90 13.97 -13.07
N VAL A 96 3.06 15.19 -13.60
CA VAL A 96 3.15 15.41 -15.05
C VAL A 96 4.37 14.71 -15.65
N ASP A 97 5.52 14.76 -14.97
CA ASP A 97 6.75 14.09 -15.43
C ASP A 97 6.58 12.56 -15.44
N LEU A 98 6.04 11.98 -14.37
CA LEU A 98 5.71 10.55 -14.32
C LEU A 98 4.77 10.14 -15.45
N LEU A 99 3.69 10.88 -15.67
CA LEU A 99 2.72 10.59 -16.73
C LEU A 99 3.35 10.69 -18.13
N THR A 100 4.21 11.68 -18.35
CA THR A 100 4.94 11.85 -19.62
C THR A 100 5.86 10.67 -19.88
N LYS A 101 6.57 10.19 -18.85
CA LYS A 101 7.47 9.03 -18.95
C LYS A 101 6.73 7.71 -19.14
N LEU A 102 5.53 7.59 -18.59
CA LEU A 102 4.71 6.39 -18.73
C LEU A 102 3.92 6.34 -20.05
N GLU A 103 3.74 7.46 -20.78
CA GLU A 103 2.98 7.52 -22.04
C GLU A 103 3.29 6.36 -23.03
N PRO A 104 4.55 5.93 -23.23
CA PRO A 104 4.86 4.82 -24.15
C PRO A 104 4.43 3.43 -23.66
N PHE A 105 4.13 3.29 -22.37
CA PHE A 105 3.86 2.02 -21.69
C PHE A 105 2.41 1.89 -21.21
N GLY A 106 1.75 3.01 -20.94
CA GLY A 106 0.36 3.04 -20.48
C GLY A 106 0.10 4.15 -19.47
N VAL A 107 -1.09 4.13 -18.91
CA VAL A 107 -1.59 5.14 -17.97
C VAL A 107 -1.79 4.48 -16.60
N PRO A 108 -1.24 5.05 -15.51
CA PRO A 108 -1.49 4.56 -14.16
C PRO A 108 -2.94 4.82 -13.75
N PRO A 109 -3.49 4.07 -12.78
CA PRO A 109 -4.87 4.25 -12.35
C PRO A 109 -5.09 5.61 -11.67
N LEU A 110 -6.29 6.16 -11.83
CA LEU A 110 -6.68 7.47 -11.33
C LEU A 110 -6.42 7.62 -9.82
N ILE A 111 -6.71 6.59 -9.02
CA ILE A 111 -6.49 6.63 -7.57
C ILE A 111 -5.01 6.87 -7.21
N LEU A 112 -4.07 6.29 -7.96
CA LEU A 112 -2.64 6.44 -7.70
C LEU A 112 -2.18 7.87 -8.06
N ILE A 113 -2.67 8.40 -9.18
CA ILE A 113 -2.41 9.79 -9.61
C ILE A 113 -2.90 10.77 -8.55
N GLU A 114 -4.15 10.63 -8.10
CA GLU A 114 -4.72 11.55 -7.09
C GLU A 114 -4.03 11.37 -5.72
N LEU A 115 -3.57 10.17 -5.39
CA LEU A 115 -2.78 9.93 -4.17
C LEU A 115 -1.45 10.69 -4.21
N TYR A 116 -0.68 10.61 -5.30
CA TYR A 116 0.62 11.29 -5.43
C TYR A 116 0.53 12.82 -5.45
N LYS A 117 -0.64 13.37 -5.81
CA LYS A 117 -0.89 14.82 -5.64
C LYS A 117 -0.92 15.25 -4.16
N LYS A 118 -1.21 14.32 -3.23
CA LYS A 118 -1.29 14.61 -1.79
C LYS A 118 -0.12 14.06 -1.01
N VAL A 119 0.29 12.83 -1.27
CA VAL A 119 1.33 12.11 -0.52
C VAL A 119 2.55 11.89 -1.41
N ASN A 120 3.76 12.18 -0.91
CA ASN A 120 4.97 11.88 -1.67
C ASN A 120 5.41 10.43 -1.46
N ILE A 121 5.57 10.03 -0.21
CA ILE A 121 6.03 8.71 0.22
C ILE A 121 5.14 8.24 1.37
N VAL A 122 4.92 6.93 1.46
CA VAL A 122 4.40 6.29 2.68
C VAL A 122 5.46 5.31 3.15
N ASP A 123 5.87 5.41 4.42
CA ASP A 123 6.78 4.44 5.03
C ASP A 123 6.38 4.20 6.48
N LEU A 124 5.77 3.05 6.75
CA LEU A 124 5.44 2.59 8.10
C LEU A 124 6.44 1.57 8.65
N ARG A 125 7.59 1.35 7.98
CA ARG A 125 8.60 0.42 8.47
C ARG A 125 9.17 0.85 9.82
N GLY A 126 9.61 -0.15 10.57
CA GLY A 126 9.97 0.00 11.96
C GLY A 126 9.70 -1.27 12.74
N TYR A 127 9.72 -1.14 14.07
CA TYR A 127 9.56 -2.27 14.97
C TYR A 127 9.03 -1.84 16.33
N PHE A 128 8.43 -2.78 17.07
CA PHE A 128 8.16 -2.63 18.49
C PHE A 128 9.37 -3.16 19.29
N PRO A 129 10.08 -2.35 20.10
CA PRO A 129 11.28 -2.80 20.80
C PRO A 129 11.06 -4.01 21.73
N ASN A 130 9.84 -4.15 22.26
CA ASN A 130 9.48 -5.20 23.21
C ASN A 130 8.57 -6.29 22.59
N LEU A 131 8.15 -6.14 21.33
CA LEU A 131 7.28 -7.09 20.64
C LEU A 131 7.92 -7.44 19.30
N ARG A 132 8.55 -8.61 19.21
CA ARG A 132 9.13 -9.09 17.96
C ARG A 132 8.20 -10.12 17.33
N SER A 133 7.61 -9.76 16.19
CA SER A 133 6.91 -10.72 15.33
C SER A 133 7.91 -11.72 14.75
N TYR A 134 7.49 -12.98 14.63
CA TYR A 134 8.24 -14.01 13.92
C TYR A 134 7.89 -14.08 12.42
N PHE A 135 6.89 -13.30 12.02
CA PHE A 135 6.42 -13.18 10.65
C PHE A 135 6.60 -11.75 10.15
N PRO A 136 7.00 -11.55 8.88
CA PRO A 136 7.03 -10.22 8.28
C PRO A 136 5.64 -9.57 8.34
N LEU A 137 5.54 -8.45 9.07
CA LEU A 137 4.28 -7.73 9.27
C LEU A 137 3.83 -6.95 8.02
N ASP A 138 4.75 -6.76 7.08
CA ASP A 138 4.56 -6.03 5.81
C ASP A 138 4.03 -4.60 6.00
N PRO A 139 4.65 -3.77 6.87
CA PRO A 139 4.19 -2.40 7.10
C PRO A 139 3.99 -1.65 5.77
N LEU A 140 2.90 -0.88 5.66
CA LEU A 140 2.62 -0.14 4.43
C LEU A 140 3.81 0.73 4.02
N TYR A 141 4.23 0.55 2.79
CA TYR A 141 5.25 1.34 2.14
C TYR A 141 4.78 1.64 0.72
N ILE A 142 4.92 2.89 0.29
CA ILE A 142 4.67 3.35 -1.09
C ILE A 142 5.86 4.23 -1.47
N GLU A 143 6.58 3.83 -2.52
CA GLU A 143 7.76 4.54 -3.03
C GLU A 143 7.45 6.01 -3.34
N PRO A 144 8.42 6.91 -3.12
CA PRO A 144 8.32 8.29 -3.56
C PRO A 144 8.18 8.35 -5.08
N ILE A 145 7.43 9.33 -5.58
CA ILE A 145 7.20 9.47 -7.03
C ILE A 145 8.50 9.66 -7.81
N GLU A 146 9.51 10.27 -7.19
CA GLU A 146 10.85 10.43 -7.77
C GLU A 146 11.52 9.08 -8.06
N VAL A 147 11.37 8.10 -7.17
CA VAL A 147 11.89 6.74 -7.37
C VAL A 147 11.14 6.04 -8.51
N LEU A 148 9.82 6.26 -8.64
CA LEU A 148 9.07 5.73 -9.79
C LEU A 148 9.58 6.31 -11.11
N ILE A 149 9.82 7.62 -11.15
CA ILE A 149 10.38 8.33 -12.30
C ILE A 149 11.76 7.75 -12.66
N GLU A 150 12.63 7.54 -11.67
CA GLU A 150 13.95 6.94 -11.85
C GLU A 150 13.89 5.50 -12.38
N PHE A 151 12.96 4.69 -11.87
CA PHE A 151 12.74 3.34 -12.37
C PHE A 151 12.35 3.38 -13.84
N VAL A 152 11.33 4.15 -14.22
CA VAL A 152 10.88 4.25 -15.62
C VAL A 152 12.04 4.69 -16.53
N ASN A 153 12.90 5.62 -16.09
CA ASN A 153 14.09 6.03 -16.85
C ASN A 153 15.11 4.90 -17.03
N HIS A 154 15.34 4.08 -15.99
CA HIS A 154 16.26 2.96 -16.09
C HIS A 154 15.75 1.90 -17.08
N TYR A 155 14.44 1.65 -17.11
CA TYR A 155 13.83 0.70 -18.03
C TYR A 155 13.85 1.17 -19.50
N ASP A 156 13.80 2.48 -19.76
CA ASP A 156 13.97 3.05 -21.12
C ASP A 156 15.38 2.78 -21.69
N THR A 157 16.39 2.52 -20.83
CA THR A 157 17.75 2.17 -21.29
C THR A 157 17.98 0.67 -21.52
N ASN A 158 17.13 -0.19 -20.96
CA ASN A 158 17.17 -1.66 -21.10
C ASN A 158 15.80 -2.17 -21.61
N TYR A 159 15.59 -1.98 -22.91
CA TYR A 159 14.31 -1.89 -23.64
C TYR A 159 13.29 -3.07 -23.60
N ASN A 160 13.38 -4.05 -22.68
CA ASN A 160 12.49 -5.22 -22.70
C ASN A 160 11.69 -5.51 -21.42
N ASP A 161 11.98 -4.93 -20.25
CA ASP A 161 11.35 -5.42 -19.00
C ASP A 161 10.00 -4.76 -18.63
N ILE A 162 9.74 -3.48 -18.95
CA ILE A 162 8.42 -2.85 -18.69
C ILE A 162 7.38 -3.25 -19.73
N LYS A 163 7.78 -3.31 -21.01
CA LYS A 163 6.85 -3.57 -22.12
C LYS A 163 6.17 -4.93 -22.01
N ASP A 164 6.81 -5.88 -21.34
CA ASP A 164 6.29 -7.23 -21.13
C ASP A 164 5.47 -7.37 -19.83
N THR A 165 5.48 -6.36 -18.95
CA THR A 165 4.89 -6.48 -17.60
C THR A 165 3.67 -5.57 -17.33
N ASN A 166 3.49 -4.46 -18.05
CA ASN A 166 2.31 -3.56 -17.90
C ASN A 166 2.01 -3.16 -16.44
N TYR A 167 3.02 -2.99 -15.59
CA TYR A 167 2.87 -2.48 -14.23
C TYR A 167 4.05 -1.60 -13.81
N ILE A 168 3.84 -0.81 -12.75
CA ILE A 168 4.87 -0.01 -12.07
C ILE A 168 5.09 -0.53 -10.65
N LEU A 169 6.35 -0.75 -10.24
CA LEU A 169 6.68 -1.14 -8.87
C LEU A 169 6.45 0.03 -7.92
N ILE A 170 5.63 -0.16 -6.90
CA ILE A 170 5.26 0.89 -5.94
C ILE A 170 5.75 0.62 -4.53
N SER A 171 6.27 -0.58 -4.25
CA SER A 171 6.68 -0.98 -2.91
C SER A 171 7.66 -2.15 -2.98
N PRO A 172 8.64 -2.27 -2.07
CA PRO A 172 9.31 -3.53 -1.83
C PRO A 172 8.32 -4.60 -1.32
N ASP A 173 8.77 -5.86 -1.25
CA ASP A 173 7.96 -6.92 -0.65
C ASP A 173 8.08 -6.93 0.88
N ALA A 174 7.26 -7.77 1.54
CA ALA A 174 7.27 -7.90 2.99
C ALA A 174 8.65 -8.32 3.57
N LEU A 175 9.46 -9.06 2.81
CA LEU A 175 10.78 -9.55 3.28
C LEU A 175 11.81 -8.43 3.26
N ILE A 176 11.87 -7.66 2.17
CA ILE A 176 12.78 -6.51 2.06
C ILE A 176 12.47 -5.48 3.14
N LYS A 177 11.18 -5.26 3.45
CA LYS A 177 10.76 -4.37 4.54
C LYS A 177 11.20 -4.83 5.93
N ASP A 178 11.48 -6.13 6.10
CA ASP A 178 12.01 -6.73 7.33
C ASP A 178 13.54 -6.98 7.24
N ASN A 179 14.21 -6.34 6.28
CA ASN A 179 15.65 -6.47 6.01
C ASN A 179 16.09 -7.92 5.72
N ILE A 180 15.21 -8.68 5.06
CA ILE A 180 15.45 -10.03 4.56
C ILE A 180 15.52 -9.97 3.03
N SER A 181 16.37 -10.80 2.42
CA SER A 181 16.39 -10.91 0.95
C SER A 181 15.01 -11.33 0.44
N GLY A 182 14.40 -10.47 -0.37
CA GLY A 182 13.08 -10.70 -0.98
C GLY A 182 13.12 -10.80 -2.50
N GLY A 183 11.95 -10.68 -3.11
CA GLY A 183 11.71 -10.61 -4.54
C GLY A 183 11.62 -9.17 -5.06
N THR A 184 10.90 -9.00 -6.17
CA THR A 184 10.85 -7.74 -6.94
C THR A 184 10.09 -6.61 -6.22
N GLY A 185 9.14 -6.95 -5.36
CA GLY A 185 8.23 -5.99 -4.72
C GLY A 185 6.82 -6.01 -5.30
N TYR A 186 5.97 -5.10 -4.86
CA TYR A 186 4.59 -4.99 -5.29
C TYR A 186 4.44 -3.97 -6.42
N GLY A 187 3.69 -4.34 -7.46
CA GLY A 187 3.41 -3.48 -8.60
C GLY A 187 1.93 -3.09 -8.70
N ILE A 188 1.64 -2.02 -9.42
CA ILE A 188 0.27 -1.68 -9.85
C ILE A 188 0.21 -1.68 -11.37
N THR A 189 -0.79 -2.34 -11.94
CA THR A 189 -0.98 -2.36 -13.39
C THR A 189 -1.20 -0.96 -13.97
N ILE A 190 -0.60 -0.72 -15.14
CA ILE A 190 -0.90 0.42 -16.01
C ILE A 190 -1.66 -0.09 -17.24
N SER A 191 -2.46 0.76 -17.88
CA SER A 191 -3.33 0.36 -18.98
C SER A 191 -3.33 1.38 -20.12
N ASP A 192 -3.65 0.95 -21.34
CA ASP A 192 -3.74 1.85 -22.51
C ASP A 192 -4.66 3.06 -22.28
N ASN A 193 -5.75 2.84 -21.53
CA ASN A 193 -6.70 3.86 -21.13
C ASN A 193 -6.68 4.02 -19.62
N MET A 194 -6.89 5.25 -19.14
CA MET A 194 -7.04 5.52 -17.71
C MET A 194 -8.20 4.69 -17.12
N VAL A 195 -7.98 4.11 -15.95
CA VAL A 195 -8.97 3.37 -15.16
C VAL A 195 -9.05 3.94 -13.74
N ALA A 196 -10.08 3.60 -12.98
CA ALA A 196 -10.24 4.11 -11.60
C ALA A 196 -9.21 3.52 -10.63
N ASP A 197 -8.92 2.22 -10.78
CA ASP A 197 -8.09 1.40 -9.91
C ASP A 197 -7.26 0.43 -10.77
N GLY A 198 -6.16 -0.09 -10.21
CA GLY A 198 -5.29 -1.07 -10.87
C GLY A 198 -5.14 -2.33 -10.02
N ASP A 199 -4.83 -3.45 -10.69
CA ASP A 199 -4.55 -4.70 -10.00
C ASP A 199 -3.19 -4.61 -9.29
N LEU A 200 -3.11 -5.17 -8.09
CA LEU A 200 -1.88 -5.25 -7.32
C LEU A 200 -1.13 -6.53 -7.69
N ILE A 201 0.07 -6.36 -8.25
CA ILE A 201 0.94 -7.43 -8.73
C ILE A 201 1.90 -7.87 -7.63
N ASP A 202 2.21 -9.17 -7.60
CA ASP A 202 3.19 -9.81 -6.72
C ASP A 202 2.91 -9.71 -5.20
N TYR A 203 1.68 -9.34 -4.80
CA TYR A 203 1.23 -9.37 -3.40
C TYR A 203 0.80 -10.76 -2.91
N GLY A 204 0.56 -11.71 -3.82
CA GLY A 204 0.08 -13.06 -3.51
C GLY A 204 -1.45 -13.19 -3.35
N LYS A 205 -2.20 -12.15 -3.73
CA LYS A 205 -3.67 -12.18 -3.86
C LYS A 205 -4.11 -11.42 -5.11
N ASP A 206 -5.18 -11.89 -5.74
CA ASP A 206 -5.84 -11.19 -6.85
C ASP A 206 -6.75 -10.08 -6.30
N ILE A 207 -6.16 -8.92 -5.99
CA ILE A 207 -6.86 -7.75 -5.45
C ILE A 207 -6.40 -6.47 -6.14
N THR A 208 -7.24 -5.43 -6.08
CA THR A 208 -6.86 -4.10 -6.56
C THR A 208 -6.07 -3.32 -5.50
N PHE A 209 -5.46 -2.22 -5.91
CA PHE A 209 -4.72 -1.34 -5.00
C PHE A 209 -5.60 -0.78 -3.86
N VAL A 210 -6.83 -0.35 -4.14
CA VAL A 210 -7.73 0.14 -3.08
C VAL A 210 -8.12 -0.98 -2.11
N GLU A 211 -8.32 -2.21 -2.60
CA GLU A 211 -8.63 -3.34 -1.72
C GLU A 211 -7.43 -3.70 -0.83
N TYR A 212 -6.21 -3.59 -1.34
CA TYR A 212 -5.00 -3.69 -0.53
C TYR A 212 -4.94 -2.62 0.55
N LEU A 213 -5.22 -1.35 0.24
CA LEU A 213 -5.26 -0.28 1.25
C LEU A 213 -6.34 -0.52 2.32
N ARG A 214 -7.51 -1.07 1.94
CA ARG A 214 -8.53 -1.51 2.92
C ARG A 214 -7.99 -2.59 3.84
N GLN A 215 -7.29 -3.58 3.30
CA GLN A 215 -6.66 -4.62 4.12
C GLN A 215 -5.61 -4.04 5.07
N VAL A 216 -4.77 -3.12 4.58
CA VAL A 216 -3.76 -2.42 5.40
C VAL A 216 -4.43 -1.68 6.56
N PHE A 217 -5.46 -0.88 6.30
CA PHE A 217 -6.13 -0.09 7.34
C PHE A 217 -6.92 -0.95 8.33
N ARG A 218 -7.50 -2.05 7.86
CA ARG A 218 -8.12 -3.07 8.71
C ARG A 218 -7.14 -3.68 9.73
N TRP A 219 -5.86 -3.68 9.42
CA TRP A 219 -4.79 -4.21 10.27
C TRP A 219 -3.83 -3.13 10.77
N GLY A 220 -4.31 -1.89 10.92
CA GLY A 220 -3.54 -0.81 11.56
C GLY A 220 -2.20 -0.50 10.88
N GLY A 221 -2.06 -0.79 9.59
CA GLY A 221 -0.82 -0.61 8.82
C GLY A 221 -0.07 -1.91 8.47
N PHE A 222 -0.48 -3.06 9.00
CA PHE A 222 0.25 -4.34 8.87
C PHE A 222 -0.62 -5.45 8.23
N PRO A 223 -0.80 -5.46 6.90
CA PRO A 223 -1.75 -6.32 6.20
C PRO A 223 -1.50 -7.83 6.39
N ASN A 224 -0.27 -8.25 6.72
CA ASN A 224 0.03 -9.67 6.96
C ASN A 224 -0.51 -10.21 8.28
N LEU A 225 -0.96 -9.36 9.21
CA LEU A 225 -1.64 -9.80 10.43
C LEU A 225 -2.91 -10.61 10.13
N GLU A 226 -3.51 -10.46 8.94
CA GLU A 226 -4.63 -11.29 8.50
C GLU A 226 -4.30 -12.79 8.48
N TYR A 227 -3.06 -13.15 8.13
CA TYR A 227 -2.64 -14.55 8.07
C TYR A 227 -2.42 -15.13 9.47
N ILE A 228 -2.00 -14.30 10.42
CA ILE A 228 -1.74 -14.69 11.82
C ILE A 228 -3.07 -14.80 12.59
N ALA A 229 -4.00 -13.87 12.35
CA ALA A 229 -5.28 -13.80 13.06
C ALA A 229 -6.29 -14.87 12.63
N LYS A 230 -6.09 -15.54 11.49
CA LYS A 230 -6.95 -16.66 11.07
C LYS A 230 -6.81 -17.81 12.08
N PRO A 231 -7.91 -18.35 12.61
CA PRO A 231 -7.83 -19.54 13.45
C PRO A 231 -7.15 -20.63 12.62
N LYS A 232 -6.00 -21.12 13.10
CA LYS A 232 -5.32 -22.25 12.48
C LYS A 232 -6.33 -23.40 12.46
N LYS A 233 -6.91 -23.72 11.29
CA LYS A 233 -7.39 -25.09 11.06
C LYS A 233 -6.20 -25.99 11.41
N GLU A 234 -6.45 -27.07 12.16
CA GLU A 234 -5.44 -28.05 12.60
C GLU A 234 -4.24 -28.05 11.66
N PRO A 235 -3.00 -27.90 12.16
CA PRO A 235 -1.83 -27.51 11.36
C PRO A 235 -1.79 -28.34 10.07
N SER A 236 -2.42 -27.81 9.02
CA SER A 236 -2.21 -28.33 7.69
C SER A 236 -0.74 -28.05 7.46
N LYS A 237 -0.02 -29.04 6.94
CA LYS A 237 1.41 -28.99 6.67
C LYS A 237 1.74 -27.94 5.60
N GLN A 238 1.31 -26.69 5.77
CA GLN A 238 1.74 -25.53 5.04
C GLN A 238 3.13 -25.19 5.61
N THR A 239 4.09 -25.95 5.12
CA THR A 239 5.50 -25.65 5.27
C THR A 239 5.76 -24.33 4.56
N TYR A 240 6.00 -23.27 5.32
CA TYR A 240 6.61 -22.06 4.78
C TYR A 240 8.02 -22.44 4.32
N TYR A 241 8.34 -22.18 3.05
CA TYR A 241 9.62 -22.55 2.46
C TYR A 241 10.59 -21.36 2.53
N TRP A 242 11.73 -21.53 3.20
CA TRP A 242 12.90 -20.65 3.08
C TRP A 242 13.91 -21.34 2.17
N GLY A 243 14.18 -20.80 0.97
CA GLY A 243 15.18 -21.35 0.05
C GLY A 243 14.99 -22.84 -0.27
N GLY A 244 13.74 -23.34 -0.33
CA GLY A 244 13.43 -24.75 -0.54
C GLY A 244 13.48 -25.65 0.70
N LYS A 245 13.63 -25.08 1.91
CA LYS A 245 13.57 -25.82 3.19
C LYS A 245 12.34 -25.42 4.02
N PRO A 246 11.63 -26.39 4.63
CA PRO A 246 10.57 -26.09 5.60
C PRO A 246 11.09 -25.27 6.78
N LEU A 247 10.37 -24.22 7.16
CA LEU A 247 10.55 -23.54 8.44
C LEU A 247 10.12 -24.49 9.58
N GLU A 248 11.13 -25.04 10.26
CA GLU A 248 11.19 -25.84 11.52
C GLU A 248 10.06 -26.82 11.92
N ASP A 249 10.48 -27.86 12.65
CA ASP A 249 9.63 -28.90 13.24
C ASP A 249 8.46 -28.27 14.05
N PRO A 250 7.19 -28.55 13.70
CA PRO A 250 6.03 -28.01 14.42
C PRO A 250 5.99 -28.40 15.91
N ASN A 251 6.77 -29.41 16.35
CA ASN A 251 6.90 -29.77 17.77
C ASN A 251 7.84 -28.85 18.57
N LYS A 252 8.54 -27.91 17.93
CA LYS A 252 9.37 -26.88 18.60
C LYS A 252 8.68 -25.51 18.68
N TRP A 253 7.38 -25.47 18.41
CA TRP A 253 6.60 -24.24 18.43
C TRP A 253 6.50 -23.68 19.86
N ASP A 254 7.05 -22.50 20.07
CA ASP A 254 7.12 -21.84 21.37
C ASP A 254 5.89 -20.95 21.57
N VAL A 255 5.07 -21.30 22.56
CA VAL A 255 3.80 -20.63 22.89
C VAL A 255 4.01 -19.16 23.29
N SER A 256 5.20 -18.80 23.81
CA SER A 256 5.51 -17.40 24.14
C SER A 256 5.53 -16.50 22.89
N LYS A 257 5.82 -17.07 21.72
CA LYS A 257 5.81 -16.36 20.43
C LYS A 257 4.39 -16.03 19.99
N GLU A 258 3.44 -16.95 20.19
CA GLU A 258 2.02 -16.69 19.88
C GLU A 258 1.47 -15.53 20.72
N ILE A 259 1.86 -15.43 22.00
CA ILE A 259 1.43 -14.34 22.88
C ILE A 259 1.88 -12.97 22.35
N ILE A 260 3.10 -12.87 21.82
CA ILE A 260 3.63 -11.62 21.26
C ILE A 260 2.85 -11.21 19.99
N ASP A 261 2.58 -12.17 19.10
CA ASP A 261 1.83 -11.90 17.88
C ASP A 261 0.38 -11.44 18.18
N TYR A 262 -0.26 -12.01 19.21
CA TYR A 262 -1.59 -11.55 19.65
C TYR A 262 -1.58 -10.13 20.21
N GLN A 263 -0.51 -9.71 20.91
CA GLN A 263 -0.39 -8.33 21.38
C GLN A 263 -0.28 -7.32 20.23
N ILE A 264 0.44 -7.68 19.15
CA ILE A 264 0.53 -6.85 17.94
C ILE A 264 -0.84 -6.78 17.24
N ILE A 265 -1.58 -7.91 17.20
CA ILE A 265 -2.95 -7.93 16.68
C ILE A 265 -3.88 -7.01 17.48
N ASP A 266 -3.83 -7.05 18.80
CA ASP A 266 -4.67 -6.20 19.65
C ASP A 266 -4.40 -4.71 19.40
N ILE A 267 -3.12 -4.33 19.29
CA ILE A 267 -2.71 -2.97 18.91
C ILE A 267 -3.29 -2.61 17.53
N ALA A 268 -3.10 -3.47 16.53
CA ALA A 268 -3.55 -3.22 15.16
C ALA A 268 -5.07 -3.07 15.07
N VAL A 269 -5.85 -3.90 15.78
CA VAL A 269 -7.31 -3.82 15.84
C VAL A 269 -7.77 -2.54 16.53
N GLU A 270 -7.12 -2.14 17.62
CA GLU A 270 -7.41 -0.86 18.28
C GLU A 270 -7.20 0.32 17.33
N ILE A 271 -6.08 0.35 16.60
CA ILE A 271 -5.79 1.39 15.61
C ILE A 271 -6.81 1.36 14.47
N ALA A 272 -7.08 0.19 13.90
CA ALA A 272 -8.02 0.01 12.80
C ALA A 272 -9.42 0.52 13.14
N SER A 273 -9.87 0.33 14.38
CA SER A 273 -11.19 0.79 14.85
C SER A 273 -11.40 2.31 14.79
N LYS A 274 -10.30 3.08 14.69
CA LYS A 274 -10.30 4.54 14.60
C LYS A 274 -10.20 5.04 13.15
N THR A 275 -9.89 4.18 12.19
CA THR A 275 -9.73 4.54 10.78
C THR A 275 -11.08 4.84 10.11
N LEU A 276 -11.06 5.70 9.10
CA LEU A 276 -12.21 5.98 8.25
C LEU A 276 -12.30 4.95 7.12
N PRO A 277 -13.50 4.49 6.76
CA PRO A 277 -13.68 3.55 5.64
C PRO A 277 -13.35 4.23 4.30
N ILE A 278 -12.72 3.47 3.42
CA ILE A 278 -12.43 3.83 2.02
C ILE A 278 -13.02 2.81 1.05
#